data_AF-A0A3B0SSR4-F1
#
_entry.id   AF-A0A3B0SSR4-F1
#
_cell.length_a   1.000
_cell.length_b   1.000
_cell.length_c   1.000
_cell.angle_alpha   90.00
_cell.angle_beta   90.00
_cell.angle_gamma   90.00
#
_symmetry.space_group_name_H-M   'P 1'
#
loop_
_entity.id
_entity.type
_entity.pdbx_description
1 polymer ?
#
loop_
_entity_poly.entity_id
_entity_poly.type
_entity_poly.pdbx_seq_one_letter_code
_entity_poly.pdbx_strand_id
1 'polypeptide(L)'
;MSDITPHKIRCDACPVMCYIADGRTGACDRYANDGGDLVRVDPVVVVERTAKTGGKLVPFLDTEPDWNGEIVTQPESFITAIGAGTTYPDYKPAPYIVSQEVDGIDMITVVTEGIFSYCGAKVKIDTDRHLGPEQNMVRVDGEPIGHVTTGEYGSQMLSLGGVHHLTGGGK
;
A
#
# COMPACT_ATOMS: atom_id res chain seq x y z
N MET A 1 -24.19 -37.98 -4.74
CA MET A 1 -23.20 -36.89 -4.89
C MET A 1 -23.58 -35.86 -3.85
N SER A 2 -22.93 -35.91 -2.68
CA SER A 2 -23.18 -34.98 -1.59
C SER A 2 -22.87 -33.57 -2.07
N ASP A 3 -23.85 -32.69 -1.91
CA ASP A 3 -23.78 -31.26 -2.17
C ASP A 3 -22.70 -30.66 -1.25
N ILE A 4 -21.46 -30.56 -1.75
CA ILE A 4 -20.39 -29.88 -1.04
C ILE A 4 -20.68 -28.40 -1.23
N THR A 5 -21.55 -27.84 -0.39
CA THR A 5 -21.58 -26.39 -0.21
C THR A 5 -20.18 -26.02 0.27
N PRO A 6 -19.37 -25.29 -0.51
CA PRO A 6 -18.01 -24.96 -0.08
C PRO A 6 -18.14 -24.19 1.24
N HIS A 7 -17.47 -24.68 2.28
CA HIS A 7 -17.55 -24.09 3.61
C HIS A 7 -16.99 -22.66 3.53
N LYS A 8 -17.88 -21.66 3.47
CA LYS A 8 -17.48 -20.25 3.34
C LYS A 8 -17.22 -19.67 4.71
N ILE A 9 -16.11 -18.96 4.86
CA ILE A 9 -15.83 -18.14 6.04
C ILE A 9 -16.10 -16.67 5.72
N ARG A 10 -16.47 -15.90 6.75
CA ARG A 10 -16.48 -14.44 6.68
C ARG A 10 -15.12 -13.93 7.13
N CYS A 11 -14.38 -13.30 6.22
CA CYS A 11 -13.12 -12.66 6.53
C CYS A 11 -13.37 -11.43 7.40
N ASP A 12 -12.66 -11.28 8.52
CA ASP A 12 -12.72 -10.12 9.41
C ASP A 12 -11.44 -9.28 9.33
N ALA A 13 -10.55 -9.59 8.38
CA ALA A 13 -9.26 -8.94 8.29
C ALA A 13 -9.31 -7.52 7.73
N CYS A 14 -10.44 -7.07 7.17
CA CYS A 14 -10.62 -5.69 6.72
C CYS A 14 -12.12 -5.30 6.68
N PRO A 15 -12.45 -3.99 6.56
CA PRO A 15 -13.83 -3.50 6.59
C PRO A 15 -14.77 -4.09 5.52
N VAL A 16 -14.22 -4.60 4.41
CA VAL A 16 -15.01 -5.20 3.32
C VAL A 16 -15.74 -6.47 3.78
N MET A 17 -15.15 -7.20 4.74
CA MET A 17 -15.72 -8.41 5.32
C MET A 17 -16.23 -9.46 4.31
N CYS A 18 -15.44 -9.74 3.27
CA CYS A 18 -15.84 -10.65 2.19
C CYS A 18 -16.03 -12.10 2.66
N TYR A 19 -16.88 -12.85 1.94
CA TYR A 19 -17.04 -14.28 2.14
C TYR A 19 -16.11 -15.06 1.23
N ILE A 20 -15.30 -15.95 1.81
CA ILE A 20 -14.26 -16.70 1.11
C ILE A 20 -14.65 -18.17 1.11
N ALA A 21 -14.84 -18.76 -0.07
CA ALA A 21 -15.05 -20.19 -0.23
C ALA A 21 -13.77 -20.97 0.08
N ASP A 22 -13.92 -22.19 0.60
CA ASP A 22 -12.79 -23.07 0.90
C ASP A 22 -11.86 -23.25 -0.32
N GLY A 23 -10.55 -23.18 -0.08
CA GLY A 23 -9.51 -23.21 -1.11
C GLY A 23 -9.43 -21.97 -2.01
N ARG A 24 -10.08 -20.85 -1.65
CA ARG A 24 -10.05 -19.60 -2.43
C ARG A 24 -9.43 -18.46 -1.64
N THR A 25 -8.94 -17.46 -2.38
CA THR A 25 -8.54 -16.16 -1.83
C THR A 25 -9.76 -15.24 -1.71
N GLY A 26 -9.69 -14.32 -0.74
CA GLY A 26 -10.65 -13.24 -0.59
C GLY A 26 -10.41 -12.12 -1.61
N ALA A 27 -11.29 -11.12 -1.63
CA ALA A 27 -11.27 -10.05 -2.63
C ALA A 27 -9.98 -9.22 -2.69
N CYS A 28 -9.15 -9.28 -1.65
CA CYS A 28 -7.86 -8.60 -1.59
C CYS A 28 -6.67 -9.48 -1.97
N ASP A 29 -6.89 -10.77 -2.25
CA ASP A 29 -5.89 -11.82 -2.50
C ASP A 29 -4.86 -12.08 -1.37
N ARG A 30 -4.99 -11.40 -0.22
CA ARG A 30 -4.08 -11.54 0.94
C ARG A 30 -4.48 -12.58 1.97
N TYR A 31 -5.76 -12.93 1.99
CA TYR A 31 -6.31 -13.93 2.90
C TYR A 31 -7.01 -15.02 2.11
N ALA A 32 -6.88 -16.25 2.56
CA ALA A 32 -7.55 -17.40 1.99
C ALA A 32 -8.31 -18.15 3.07
N ASN A 33 -9.28 -18.94 2.62
CA ASN A 33 -9.93 -19.94 3.43
C ASN A 33 -9.22 -21.27 3.20
N ASP A 34 -8.56 -21.79 4.22
CA ASP A 34 -7.92 -23.11 4.20
C ASP A 34 -8.63 -24.00 5.22
N GLY A 35 -9.55 -24.85 4.75
CA GLY A 35 -10.26 -25.81 5.60
C GLY A 35 -11.20 -25.17 6.63
N GLY A 36 -11.65 -23.93 6.41
CA GLY A 36 -12.44 -23.17 7.37
C GLY A 36 -11.62 -22.21 8.24
N ASP A 37 -10.30 -22.18 8.07
CA ASP A 37 -9.43 -21.23 8.75
C ASP A 37 -9.08 -20.04 7.85
N LEU A 38 -9.15 -18.83 8.40
CA LEU A 38 -8.70 -17.63 7.71
C LEU A 38 -7.18 -17.54 7.78
N VAL A 39 -6.51 -17.92 6.70
CA VAL A 39 -5.04 -17.92 6.62
C VAL A 39 -4.54 -16.73 5.81
N ARG A 40 -3.37 -16.20 6.19
CA ARG A 40 -2.69 -15.15 5.44
C ARG A 40 -1.85 -15.78 4.32
N VAL A 41 -2.00 -15.25 3.11
CA VAL A 41 -1.39 -15.78 1.88
C VAL A 41 -0.06 -15.10 1.56
N ASP A 42 0.08 -13.82 1.93
CA ASP A 42 1.29 -13.03 1.66
C ASP A 42 1.99 -12.62 2.97
N PRO A 43 3.04 -13.36 3.39
CA PRO A 43 3.79 -13.06 4.60
C PRO A 43 4.82 -11.96 4.37
N VAL A 44 5.23 -11.26 5.44
CA VAL A 44 6.36 -10.34 5.38
C VAL A 44 7.62 -11.07 4.91
N VAL A 45 8.22 -10.56 3.84
CA VAL A 45 9.43 -11.11 3.24
C VAL A 45 10.65 -10.49 3.90
N VAL A 46 11.41 -11.29 4.63
CA VAL A 46 12.72 -10.89 5.17
C VAL A 46 13.78 -11.15 4.11
N VAL A 47 14.25 -10.10 3.45
CA VAL A 47 15.17 -10.18 2.28
C VAL A 47 16.38 -11.08 2.55
N GLU A 48 17.07 -10.90 3.68
CA GLU A 48 18.25 -11.69 4.01
C GLU A 48 17.94 -13.18 4.21
N ARG A 49 16.81 -13.49 4.87
CA ARG A 49 16.37 -14.88 5.06
C ARG A 49 15.98 -15.51 3.73
N THR A 50 15.24 -14.78 2.90
CA THR A 50 14.82 -15.22 1.57
C THR A 50 16.04 -15.47 0.67
N ALA A 51 17.08 -14.63 0.75
CA ALA A 51 18.35 -14.84 0.06
C ALA A 51 19.06 -16.12 0.55
N LYS A 52 19.14 -16.34 1.87
CA LYS A 52 19.75 -17.55 2.47
C LYS A 52 19.00 -18.84 2.11
N THR A 53 17.68 -18.79 1.94
CA THR A 53 16.86 -19.97 1.60
C THR A 53 16.59 -20.14 0.10
N GLY A 54 17.19 -19.30 -0.76
CA GLY A 54 17.02 -19.38 -2.21
C GLY A 54 15.62 -18.99 -2.71
N GLY A 55 14.88 -18.18 -1.96
CA GLY A 55 13.59 -17.65 -2.38
C GLY A 55 13.72 -16.57 -3.47
N LYS A 56 12.62 -16.33 -4.19
CA LYS A 56 12.60 -15.32 -5.26
C LYS A 56 12.60 -13.91 -4.66
N LEU A 57 13.59 -13.10 -5.04
CA LEU A 57 13.66 -11.68 -4.71
C LEU A 57 13.52 -10.87 -6.01
N VAL A 58 12.83 -9.73 -5.93
CA VAL A 58 12.81 -8.75 -7.03
C VAL A 58 13.84 -7.68 -6.69
N PRO A 59 14.88 -7.49 -7.52
CA PRO A 59 15.86 -6.44 -7.28
C PRO A 59 15.18 -5.07 -7.38
N PHE A 60 15.31 -4.27 -6.32
CA PHE A 60 14.69 -2.96 -6.24
C PHE A 60 15.48 -1.89 -7.02
N LEU A 61 16.77 -2.13 -7.27
CA LEU A 61 17.70 -1.21 -7.93
C LEU A 61 18.69 -1.99 -8.82
N ASP A 62 18.23 -2.47 -9.97
CA ASP A 62 19.13 -2.86 -11.06
C ASP A 62 19.08 -1.80 -12.16
N THR A 63 19.64 -0.63 -11.88
CA THR A 63 20.34 0.20 -12.89
C THR A 63 21.26 1.24 -12.23
N GLU A 64 22.54 0.89 -12.25
CA GLU A 64 23.78 1.68 -12.13
C GLU A 64 24.44 1.94 -10.75
N PRO A 65 25.71 1.50 -10.58
CA PRO A 65 26.55 1.77 -9.42
C PRO A 65 27.41 3.04 -9.62
N ASP A 66 27.40 3.94 -8.63
CA ASP A 66 28.55 4.53 -7.92
C ASP A 66 28.03 5.71 -7.06
N TRP A 67 27.66 5.47 -5.80
CA TRP A 67 27.15 6.51 -4.89
C TRP A 67 28.03 6.68 -3.65
N ASN A 68 28.44 7.92 -3.38
CA ASN A 68 29.50 8.29 -2.45
C ASN A 68 29.16 9.57 -1.62
N GLY A 69 27.91 9.73 -1.18
CA GLY A 69 27.51 10.90 -0.36
C GLY A 69 26.25 10.75 0.51
N GLU A 70 25.84 9.51 0.78
CA GLU A 70 24.93 8.91 1.79
C GLU A 70 23.75 9.68 2.45
N ILE A 71 22.62 8.96 2.65
CA ILE A 71 21.53 9.33 3.60
C ILE A 71 21.20 8.20 4.60
N VAL A 72 21.30 6.91 4.26
CA VAL A 72 21.57 5.81 5.21
C VAL A 72 22.14 4.66 4.37
N THR A 73 23.34 4.23 4.72
CA THR A 73 23.95 2.98 4.24
C THR A 73 24.47 2.26 5.47
N GLN A 74 23.71 1.29 5.96
CA GLN A 74 24.22 0.35 6.94
C GLN A 74 23.94 -1.10 6.51
N PRO A 75 24.91 -2.00 6.71
CA PRO A 75 24.79 -3.44 6.41
C PRO A 75 23.93 -4.19 7.44
N GLU A 76 23.49 -3.52 8.51
CA GLU A 76 22.65 -4.08 9.55
C GLU A 76 21.19 -4.15 9.06
N SER A 77 20.71 -5.37 8.80
CA SER A 77 19.32 -5.76 8.52
C SER A 77 18.25 -4.65 8.58
N PHE A 78 18.08 -3.88 7.51
CA PHE A 78 17.02 -2.87 7.44
C PHE A 78 15.69 -3.53 7.05
N ILE A 79 14.80 -3.68 8.02
CA ILE A 79 13.45 -4.21 7.78
C ILE A 79 12.56 -3.08 7.26
N THR A 80 12.09 -3.21 6.03
CA THR A 80 11.05 -2.34 5.47
C THR A 80 9.72 -3.09 5.38
N ALA A 81 8.63 -2.39 5.65
CA ALA A 81 7.26 -2.88 5.50
C ALA A 81 6.64 -2.51 4.15
N ILE A 82 7.44 -1.98 3.22
CA ILE A 82 6.95 -1.46 1.94
C ILE A 82 6.32 -2.61 1.16
N GLY A 83 5.01 -2.52 0.90
CA GLY A 83 4.25 -3.56 0.19
C GLY A 83 3.55 -4.60 1.07
N ALA A 84 3.83 -4.68 2.37
CA ALA A 84 3.21 -5.64 3.29
C ALA A 84 1.74 -5.30 3.67
N GLY A 85 1.19 -4.20 3.13
CA GLY A 85 -0.03 -3.56 3.61
C GLY A 85 -1.33 -4.40 3.55
N THR A 86 -2.21 -4.21 4.53
CA THR A 86 -3.65 -4.52 4.61
C THR A 86 -4.51 -3.27 4.35
N THR A 87 -5.82 -3.42 4.22
CA THR A 87 -6.75 -2.34 3.83
C THR A 87 -6.90 -1.25 4.90
N TYR A 88 -6.87 0.03 4.50
CA TYR A 88 -7.22 1.15 5.39
C TYR A 88 -8.75 1.24 5.61
N PRO A 89 -9.20 1.60 6.83
CA PRO A 89 -8.41 1.69 8.07
C PRO A 89 -8.01 0.29 8.57
N ASP A 90 -6.72 0.15 8.89
CA ASP A 90 -6.19 -1.08 9.48
C ASP A 90 -6.42 -1.06 10.99
N TYR A 91 -7.18 -2.03 11.49
CA TYR A 91 -7.49 -2.18 12.92
C TYR A 91 -6.65 -3.26 13.58
N LYS A 92 -5.78 -3.96 12.82
CA LYS A 92 -4.89 -4.98 13.37
C LYS A 92 -3.61 -4.30 13.87
N PRO A 93 -3.15 -4.64 15.09
CA PRO A 93 -1.86 -4.18 15.57
C PRO A 93 -0.74 -4.53 14.59
N ALA A 94 0.31 -3.71 14.56
CA ALA A 94 1.51 -3.96 13.77
C ALA A 94 2.00 -5.40 13.97
N PRO A 95 2.01 -6.24 12.92
CA PRO A 95 2.34 -7.66 13.08
C PRO A 95 3.80 -7.90 13.42
N TYR A 96 4.67 -6.92 13.17
CA TYR A 96 6.09 -6.99 13.51
C TYR A 96 6.53 -5.71 14.20
N ILE A 97 7.07 -5.89 15.40
CA ILE A 97 7.80 -4.88 16.14
C ILE A 97 9.21 -5.44 16.30
N VAL A 98 10.19 -4.78 15.69
CA VAL A 98 11.58 -5.23 15.70
C VAL A 98 12.45 -4.19 16.38
N SER A 99 13.30 -4.65 17.28
CA SER A 99 14.27 -3.82 17.99
C SER A 99 15.69 -4.21 17.59
N GLN A 100 16.55 -3.21 17.41
CA GLN A 100 17.99 -3.37 17.23
C GLN A 100 18.72 -2.22 17.91
N GLU A 101 19.93 -2.46 18.43
CA GLU A 101 20.80 -1.40 18.95
C GLU A 101 21.80 -1.01 17.86
N VAL A 102 21.85 0.28 17.49
CA VAL A 102 22.78 0.82 16.49
C VAL A 102 23.56 1.95 17.14
N ASP A 103 24.89 1.81 17.22
CA ASP A 103 25.78 2.80 17.84
C ASP A 103 25.37 3.19 19.29
N GLY A 104 24.85 2.23 20.05
CA GLY A 104 24.34 2.46 21.42
C GLY A 104 22.96 3.11 21.49
N ILE A 105 22.24 3.22 20.36
CA ILE A 105 20.89 3.76 20.27
C ILE A 105 19.90 2.63 20.00
N ASP A 106 18.88 2.51 20.86
CA ASP A 106 17.76 1.61 20.62
C ASP A 106 16.92 2.09 19.42
N MET A 107 16.97 1.34 18.32
CA MET A 107 16.13 1.54 17.14
C MET A 107 14.96 0.55 17.17
N ILE A 108 13.73 1.09 17.16
CA ILE A 108 12.50 0.31 17.11
C ILE A 108 11.80 0.55 15.77
N THR A 109 11.65 -0.51 14.98
CA THR A 109 10.89 -0.51 13.73
C THR A 109 9.54 -1.15 13.95
N VAL A 110 8.48 -0.36 13.81
CA VAL A 110 7.09 -0.82 13.85
C VAL A 110 6.59 -0.95 12.43
N VAL A 111 6.35 -2.19 11.99
CA VAL A 111 5.81 -2.49 10.68
C VAL A 111 4.29 -2.38 10.75
N THR A 112 3.75 -1.25 10.29
CA THR A 112 2.32 -1.13 10.07
C THR A 112 1.99 -1.51 8.63
N GLU A 113 0.94 -2.30 8.48
CA GLU A 113 0.49 -2.74 7.18
C GLU A 113 -0.62 -1.79 6.68
N GLY A 114 -0.46 -0.48 6.82
CA GLY A 114 -1.42 0.46 6.25
C GLY A 114 -1.30 0.49 4.73
N ILE A 115 -2.34 0.10 3.99
CA ILE A 115 -2.44 0.44 2.57
C ILE A 115 -2.49 1.97 2.44
N PHE A 116 -1.53 2.54 1.73
CA PHE A 116 -1.68 3.85 1.09
C PHE A 116 -2.58 3.70 -0.14
N SER A 117 -3.89 3.55 0.06
CA SER A 117 -4.85 3.55 -1.06
C SER A 117 -5.11 5.00 -1.40
N TYR A 118 -4.18 5.60 -2.14
CA TYR A 118 -4.51 6.83 -2.84
C TYR A 118 -5.37 6.43 -4.02
N CYS A 119 -6.68 6.70 -3.93
CA CYS A 119 -7.59 6.62 -5.07
C CYS A 119 -7.36 7.78 -6.07
N GLY A 120 -6.21 8.43 -6.04
CA GLY A 120 -5.95 9.69 -6.71
C GLY A 120 -4.47 10.06 -6.77
N ALA A 121 -4.17 11.15 -7.47
CA ALA A 121 -2.83 11.68 -7.64
C ALA A 121 -2.83 13.18 -7.32
N LYS A 122 -1.76 13.65 -6.67
CA LYS A 122 -1.49 15.09 -6.55
C LYS A 122 -0.47 15.47 -7.63
N VAL A 123 -0.88 16.35 -8.54
CA VAL A 123 -0.05 16.77 -9.68
C VAL A 123 0.46 18.17 -9.41
N LYS A 124 1.79 18.31 -9.34
CA LYS A 124 2.44 19.61 -9.37
C LYS A 124 2.51 20.11 -10.81
N ILE A 125 2.08 21.35 -11.03
CA ILE A 125 2.20 22.02 -12.33
C ILE A 125 3.17 23.18 -12.16
N ASP A 126 4.32 23.05 -12.81
CA ASP A 126 5.35 24.08 -12.83
C ASP A 126 4.96 25.15 -13.86
N THR A 127 4.25 26.18 -13.38
CA THR A 127 3.77 27.26 -14.23
C THR A 127 3.55 28.53 -13.42
N ASP A 128 3.82 29.68 -14.05
CA ASP A 128 3.50 30.99 -13.52
C ASP A 128 2.02 31.38 -13.76
N ARG A 129 1.25 30.54 -14.47
CA ARG A 129 -0.15 30.81 -14.78
C ARG A 129 -1.06 30.43 -13.61
N HIS A 130 -2.01 31.30 -13.31
CA HIS A 130 -3.08 30.97 -12.37
C HIS A 130 -4.01 29.91 -12.99
N LEU A 131 -4.16 28.76 -12.31
CA LEU A 131 -4.98 27.65 -12.79
C LEU A 131 -6.46 27.75 -12.41
N GLY A 132 -6.80 28.67 -11.51
CA GLY A 132 -8.15 28.87 -10.98
C GLY A 132 -8.17 28.90 -9.45
N PRO A 133 -9.31 29.22 -8.84
CA PRO A 133 -9.44 29.27 -7.39
C PRO A 133 -9.35 27.89 -6.75
N GLU A 134 -9.11 27.88 -5.44
CA GLU A 134 -9.11 26.66 -4.62
C GLU A 134 -10.42 25.90 -4.82
N GLN A 135 -10.33 24.57 -4.94
CA GLN A 135 -11.45 23.67 -5.21
C GLN A 135 -12.14 23.83 -6.58
N ASN A 136 -11.61 24.64 -7.52
CA ASN A 136 -12.18 24.68 -8.86
C ASN A 136 -12.11 23.32 -9.54
N MET A 137 -13.17 22.91 -10.24
CA MET A 137 -13.30 21.56 -10.79
C MET A 137 -12.31 21.29 -11.92
N VAL A 138 -11.55 20.20 -11.81
CA VAL A 138 -10.74 19.66 -12.90
C VAL A 138 -11.57 18.64 -13.67
N ARG A 139 -11.59 18.75 -15.00
CA ARG A 139 -12.38 17.89 -15.87
C ARG A 139 -11.56 17.29 -17.00
N VAL A 140 -11.94 16.09 -17.42
CA VAL A 140 -11.48 15.44 -18.66
C VAL A 140 -12.73 15.06 -19.47
N ASP A 141 -12.80 15.50 -20.72
CA ASP A 141 -13.97 15.31 -21.60
C ASP A 141 -15.31 15.71 -20.97
N GLY A 142 -15.28 16.77 -20.15
CA GLY A 142 -16.44 17.28 -19.43
C GLY A 142 -16.71 16.60 -18.09
N GLU A 143 -16.10 15.46 -17.79
CA GLU A 143 -16.32 14.71 -16.56
C GLU A 143 -15.47 15.25 -15.39
N PRO A 144 -16.07 15.51 -14.21
CA PRO A 144 -15.35 15.79 -12.97
C PRO A 144 -14.36 14.71 -12.54
N ILE A 145 -13.06 15.03 -12.51
CA ILE A 145 -12.02 14.10 -12.05
C ILE A 145 -11.24 14.58 -10.82
N GLY A 146 -11.54 15.76 -10.30
CA GLY A 146 -10.81 16.31 -9.16
C GLY A 146 -10.97 17.82 -9.05
N HIS A 147 -10.01 18.48 -8.39
CA HIS A 147 -10.03 19.92 -8.18
C HIS A 147 -8.64 20.56 -8.10
N VAL A 148 -8.60 21.88 -8.29
CA VAL A 148 -7.40 22.71 -8.12
C VAL A 148 -7.07 22.86 -6.64
N THR A 149 -5.79 22.69 -6.31
CA THR A 149 -5.20 23.00 -5.00
C THR A 149 -4.15 24.10 -5.22
N THR A 150 -4.51 25.33 -4.87
CA THR A 150 -3.91 26.58 -5.37
C THR A 150 -2.47 26.84 -5.01
N GLY A 151 -1.88 26.09 -4.06
CA GLY A 151 -0.45 25.89 -4.11
C GLY A 151 0.18 25.30 -2.87
N GLU A 152 1.18 24.46 -3.10
CA GLU A 152 2.08 23.95 -2.08
C GLU A 152 3.51 24.24 -2.54
N TYR A 153 4.35 24.74 -1.64
CA TYR A 153 5.77 25.03 -1.93
C TYR A 153 5.97 25.96 -3.14
N GLY A 154 5.07 26.93 -3.31
CA GLY A 154 5.13 27.92 -4.40
C GLY A 154 4.74 27.38 -5.78
N SER A 155 4.28 26.13 -5.89
CA SER A 155 3.82 25.53 -7.15
C SER A 155 2.30 25.36 -7.13
N GLN A 156 1.66 25.56 -8.30
CA GLN A 156 0.24 25.24 -8.46
C GLN A 156 0.05 23.71 -8.43
N MET A 157 -0.99 23.20 -7.77
CA MET A 157 -1.24 21.77 -7.61
C MET A 157 -2.65 21.40 -8.08
N LEU A 158 -2.83 20.16 -8.53
CA LEU A 158 -4.15 19.55 -8.74
C LEU A 158 -4.28 18.32 -7.84
N SER A 159 -5.45 18.13 -7.23
CA SER A 159 -5.84 16.88 -6.61
C SER A 159 -6.78 16.14 -7.56
N LEU A 160 -6.30 15.05 -8.16
CA LEU A 160 -7.03 14.25 -9.13
C LEU A 160 -7.44 12.90 -8.52
N GLY A 161 -8.58 12.36 -8.91
CA GLY A 161 -9.14 11.13 -8.38
C GLY A 161 -9.79 11.31 -7.01
N GLY A 162 -9.94 10.19 -6.30
CA GLY A 162 -10.73 10.05 -5.08
C GLY A 162 -11.86 9.05 -5.31
N VAL A 163 -12.26 8.33 -4.26
CA VAL A 163 -13.32 7.29 -4.34
C VAL A 163 -14.56 7.86 -5.03
N HIS A 164 -14.98 9.07 -4.67
CA HIS A 164 -16.13 9.75 -5.27
C HIS A 164 -16.04 9.85 -6.81
N HIS A 165 -14.87 10.22 -7.36
CA HIS A 165 -14.66 10.32 -8.80
C HIS A 165 -14.49 8.95 -9.47
N LEU A 166 -13.94 7.96 -8.77
CA LEU A 166 -13.74 6.61 -9.33
C LEU A 166 -15.03 5.77 -9.35
N THR A 167 -15.90 5.92 -8.35
CA THR A 167 -17.10 5.09 -8.18
C THR A 167 -18.41 5.82 -8.45
N GLY A 168 -18.40 7.15 -8.54
CA GLY A 168 -19.61 7.98 -8.64
C GLY A 168 -19.66 8.94 -9.83
N GLY A 169 -18.67 8.93 -10.71
CA GLY A 169 -18.72 9.69 -11.97
C GLY A 169 -19.83 9.19 -12.89
N GLY A 170 -20.24 9.99 -13.89
CA GLY A 170 -21.35 9.75 -14.81
C GLY A 170 -21.19 8.57 -15.78
N LYS A 171 -20.66 7.45 -15.28
CA LYS A 171 -20.53 6.14 -15.96
C LYS A 171 -21.83 5.36 -15.92
#